data_AF-A0A2D6X5U3-F1
#
_entry.id   AF-A0A2D6X5U3-F1
#
_cell.length_a   1.000
_cell.length_b   1.000
_cell.length_c   1.000
_cell.angle_alpha   90.00
_cell.angle_beta   90.00
_cell.angle_gamma   90.00
#
_symmetry.space_group_name_H-M   'P 1'
#
loop_
_entity.id
_entity.type
_entity.pdbx_description
1 polymer ?
#
loop_
_entity_poly.entity_id
_entity_poly.type
_entity_poly.pdbx_seq_one_letter_code
_entity_poly.pdbx_strand_id
1 'polypeptide(L)'
;MTPYEHKEFEEIEAYKAQKASEAWYPKLSSSRRKLNSILKEMDLFKLHQKNIPLIIKLVENPHYKTSGLFGGAVDLFTHDCIHVLLGRGLLLKDEAFVIGYTMGSTKGMGRWRRNLFMFMSKYFYPKGYKFGEEERFVFNMGVMAGSLCPTDLSQINFKKYSNKQIDTIRKELKIDVDFLKKYYTLEKMCFGSVESQRL
;
A
#
# COMPACT_ATOMS: atom_id res chain seq x y z
N MET A 1 -14.68 -7.37 34.90
CA MET A 1 -14.08 -6.31 34.10
C MET A 1 -14.97 -5.09 34.17
N THR A 2 -14.49 -4.03 34.81
CA THR A 2 -15.17 -2.74 34.91
C THR A 2 -15.10 -2.01 33.56
N PRO A 3 -15.95 -0.99 33.33
CA PRO A 3 -15.84 -0.15 32.13
C PRO A 3 -14.47 0.51 31.95
N TYR A 4 -13.77 0.81 33.05
CA TYR A 4 -12.42 1.36 33.04
C TYR A 4 -11.38 0.31 32.59
N GLU A 5 -11.42 -0.88 33.18
CA GLU A 5 -10.55 -2.01 32.80
C GLU A 5 -10.79 -2.41 31.33
N HIS A 6 -12.02 -2.28 30.84
CA HIS A 6 -12.35 -2.51 29.43
C HIS A 6 -11.70 -1.52 28.48
N LYS A 7 -11.78 -0.24 28.81
CA LYS A 7 -11.14 0.81 28.02
C LYS A 7 -9.62 0.66 27.99
N GLU A 8 -9.00 0.38 29.14
CA GLU A 8 -7.57 0.17 29.24
C GLU A 8 -7.10 -1.04 28.42
N PHE A 9 -7.85 -2.16 28.49
CA PHE A 9 -7.60 -3.33 27.66
C PHE A 9 -7.69 -3.01 26.16
N GLU A 10 -8.72 -2.28 25.72
CA GLU A 10 -8.87 -1.86 24.32
C GLU A 10 -7.72 -0.96 23.85
N GLU A 11 -7.26 -0.03 24.69
CA GLU A 11 -6.13 0.85 24.39
C GLU A 11 -4.81 0.08 24.24
N ILE A 12 -4.57 -0.91 25.11
CA ILE A 12 -3.38 -1.78 25.04
C ILE A 12 -3.40 -2.63 23.77
N GLU A 13 -4.55 -3.25 23.43
CA GLU A 13 -4.67 -4.06 22.22
C GLU A 13 -4.54 -3.20 20.95
N ALA A 14 -5.12 -1.99 20.95
CA ALA A 14 -4.93 -1.04 19.84
C ALA A 14 -3.46 -0.63 19.67
N TYR A 15 -2.74 -0.38 20.77
CA TYR A 15 -1.31 -0.07 20.73
C TYR A 15 -0.48 -1.23 20.19
N LYS A 16 -0.75 -2.47 20.64
CA LYS A 16 -0.08 -3.67 20.12
C LYS A 16 -0.36 -3.88 18.63
N ALA A 17 -1.62 -3.72 18.21
CA ALA A 17 -2.01 -3.82 16.81
C ALA A 17 -1.30 -2.77 15.94
N GLN A 18 -1.20 -1.52 16.42
CA GLN A 18 -0.43 -0.48 15.75
C GLN A 18 1.06 -0.83 15.64
N LYS A 19 1.69 -1.29 16.71
CA LYS A 19 3.11 -1.68 16.67
C LYS A 19 3.36 -2.85 15.73
N ALA A 20 2.44 -3.82 15.71
CA ALA A 20 2.49 -4.94 14.78
C ALA A 20 2.35 -4.47 13.31
N SER A 21 1.46 -3.52 13.01
CA SER A 21 1.29 -3.00 11.65
C SER A 21 2.49 -2.18 11.18
N GLU A 22 3.09 -1.36 12.06
CA GLU A 22 4.30 -0.59 11.77
C GLU A 22 5.50 -1.51 11.46
N ALA A 23 5.63 -2.62 12.21
CA ALA A 23 6.70 -3.60 12.04
C ALA A 23 6.47 -4.55 10.86
N TRP A 24 5.22 -4.76 10.45
CA TRP A 24 4.89 -5.67 9.36
C TRP A 24 5.40 -5.15 8.01
N TYR A 25 6.13 -6.01 7.31
CA TYR A 25 6.49 -5.78 5.92
C TYR A 25 6.76 -7.12 5.19
N PRO A 26 6.16 -7.34 4.02
CA PRO A 26 6.45 -8.51 3.21
C PRO A 26 7.78 -8.28 2.48
N LYS A 27 8.82 -9.07 2.79
CA LYS A 27 10.10 -8.96 2.05
C LYS A 27 9.87 -9.24 0.58
N LEU A 28 10.42 -8.41 -0.31
CA LEU A 28 10.39 -8.64 -1.77
C LEU A 28 10.97 -10.03 -2.13
N SER A 29 11.93 -10.53 -1.35
CA SER A 29 12.54 -11.86 -1.49
C SER A 29 11.66 -13.04 -1.04
N SER A 30 10.48 -12.81 -0.45
CA SER A 30 9.53 -13.86 0.01
C SER A 30 8.80 -14.58 -1.13
N SER A 31 9.44 -14.70 -2.28
CA SER A 31 8.85 -15.05 -3.58
C SER A 31 8.19 -16.44 -3.60
N ARG A 32 8.72 -17.40 -2.83
CA ARG A 32 8.21 -18.78 -2.75
C ARG A 32 7.01 -18.96 -1.80
N ARG A 33 6.65 -17.94 -1.02
CA ARG A 33 5.50 -18.00 -0.10
C ARG A 33 4.19 -17.82 -0.88
N LYS A 34 3.13 -18.45 -0.37
CA LYS A 34 1.77 -18.28 -0.93
C LYS A 34 1.20 -16.93 -0.51
N LEU A 35 0.44 -16.28 -1.39
CA LEU A 35 -0.20 -14.99 -1.10
C LEU A 35 -0.99 -14.99 0.21
N ASN A 36 -1.91 -15.95 0.38
CA ASN A 36 -2.71 -16.10 1.60
C ASN A 36 -1.86 -16.28 2.86
N SER A 37 -0.72 -16.99 2.76
CA SER A 37 0.13 -17.23 3.92
C SER A 37 0.76 -15.96 4.49
N ILE A 38 0.96 -14.94 3.66
CA ILE A 38 1.48 -13.64 4.10
C ILE A 38 0.34 -12.73 4.53
N LEU A 39 -0.80 -12.75 3.82
CA LEU A 39 -1.98 -11.97 4.23
C LEU A 39 -2.48 -12.35 5.62
N LYS A 40 -2.39 -13.62 6.02
CA LYS A 40 -2.74 -14.09 7.37
C LYS A 40 -1.89 -13.46 8.48
N GLU A 41 -0.68 -12.98 8.18
CA GLU A 41 0.13 -12.27 9.17
C GLU A 41 -0.51 -10.94 9.58
N MET A 42 -1.37 -10.39 8.73
CA MET A 42 -2.08 -9.14 9.00
C MET A 42 -3.31 -9.34 9.90
N ASP A 43 -3.82 -10.57 10.06
CA ASP A 43 -5.06 -10.85 10.80
C ASP A 43 -5.05 -10.26 12.22
N LEU A 44 -3.87 -10.20 12.85
CA LEU A 44 -3.65 -9.62 14.19
C LEU A 44 -4.04 -8.15 14.30
N PHE A 45 -3.82 -7.36 13.25
CA PHE A 45 -4.07 -5.92 13.26
C PHE A 45 -5.11 -5.48 12.23
N LYS A 46 -5.56 -6.39 11.35
CA LYS A 46 -6.57 -6.14 10.33
C LYS A 46 -7.92 -5.70 10.92
N LEU A 47 -8.33 -6.27 12.05
CA LEU A 47 -9.60 -5.94 12.72
C LEU A 47 -9.56 -4.56 13.42
N HIS A 48 -8.37 -4.13 13.85
CA HIS A 48 -8.13 -2.80 14.42
C HIS A 48 -7.89 -1.73 13.34
N GLN A 49 -7.84 -2.11 12.05
CA GLN A 49 -7.93 -1.18 10.92
C GLN A 49 -9.30 -0.49 10.82
N LYS A 50 -10.16 -0.50 11.85
CA LYS A 50 -11.39 0.32 11.93
C LYS A 50 -11.11 1.83 11.66
N ASN A 51 -9.85 2.24 11.77
CA ASN A 51 -9.31 3.50 11.26
C ASN A 51 -8.76 3.36 9.83
N ILE A 52 -9.48 2.72 8.91
CA ILE A 52 -9.16 2.67 7.47
C ILE A 52 -8.83 4.12 7.08
N PRO A 53 -7.55 4.43 6.76
CA PRO A 53 -7.14 5.79 6.52
C PRO A 53 -8.02 6.42 5.45
N LEU A 54 -8.28 7.72 5.57
CA LEU A 54 -9.03 8.49 4.57
C LEU A 54 -8.47 8.30 3.14
N ILE A 55 -7.17 7.98 3.04
CA ILE A 55 -6.45 7.51 1.85
C ILE A 55 -7.14 6.34 1.17
N ILE A 56 -7.43 5.29 1.94
CA ILE A 56 -8.05 4.08 1.42
C ILE A 56 -9.48 4.44 1.04
N LYS A 57 -10.27 5.16 1.84
CA LYS A 57 -11.65 5.55 1.46
C LYS A 57 -11.75 6.42 0.18
N LEU A 58 -10.76 7.26 -0.11
CA LEU A 58 -10.70 8.09 -1.33
C LEU A 58 -10.36 7.28 -2.59
N VAL A 59 -9.64 6.16 -2.43
CA VAL A 59 -9.31 5.21 -3.49
C VAL A 59 -10.35 4.08 -3.57
N GLU A 60 -10.93 3.64 -2.46
CA GLU A 60 -11.81 2.47 -2.36
C GLU A 60 -13.22 2.70 -2.84
N ASN A 61 -13.80 3.89 -2.68
CA ASN A 61 -15.24 4.02 -2.86
C ASN A 61 -15.60 4.34 -4.33
N PRO A 62 -16.09 3.36 -5.13
CA PRO A 62 -16.58 3.61 -6.47
C PRO A 62 -17.78 4.58 -6.51
N HIS A 63 -18.46 4.81 -5.37
CA HIS A 63 -19.54 5.79 -5.28
C HIS A 63 -19.07 7.24 -5.12
N TYR A 64 -17.81 7.52 -4.78
CA TYR A 64 -17.27 8.88 -4.83
C TYR A 64 -16.77 9.20 -6.24
N LYS A 65 -17.20 10.32 -6.83
CA LYS A 65 -16.77 10.76 -8.17
C LYS A 65 -15.23 10.88 -8.33
N THR A 66 -14.49 10.98 -7.23
CA THR A 66 -13.02 11.08 -7.20
C THR A 66 -12.30 9.75 -7.52
N SER A 67 -12.93 8.60 -7.28
CA SER A 67 -12.31 7.29 -7.60
C SER A 67 -12.19 7.09 -9.12
N GLY A 68 -13.20 7.51 -9.88
CA GLY A 68 -13.13 7.59 -11.35
C GLY A 68 -12.17 8.66 -11.89
N LEU A 69 -11.80 9.66 -11.06
CA LEU A 69 -10.93 10.77 -11.48
C LEU A 69 -9.45 10.37 -11.52
N PHE A 70 -8.99 9.61 -10.52
CA PHE A 70 -7.58 9.23 -10.37
C PHE A 70 -7.30 7.82 -10.93
N GLY A 71 -8.33 6.97 -11.08
CA GLY A 71 -8.16 5.57 -11.39
C GLY A 71 -7.49 4.81 -10.24
N GLY A 72 -7.35 3.49 -10.37
CA GLY A 72 -6.66 2.68 -9.38
C GLY A 72 -7.50 2.37 -8.14
N ALA A 73 -8.81 2.57 -8.21
CA ALA A 73 -9.73 2.27 -7.14
C ALA A 73 -9.82 0.76 -6.92
N VAL A 74 -9.52 0.31 -5.70
CA VAL A 74 -9.43 -1.10 -5.33
C VAL A 74 -9.98 -1.32 -3.94
N ASP A 75 -10.60 -2.48 -3.70
CA ASP A 75 -11.00 -2.90 -2.36
C ASP A 75 -9.79 -3.19 -1.44
N LEU A 76 -9.99 -3.19 -0.12
CA LEU A 76 -8.98 -3.47 0.91
C LEU A 76 -8.20 -4.77 0.64
N PHE A 77 -8.89 -5.83 0.22
CA PHE A 77 -8.23 -7.11 -0.01
C PHE A 77 -7.29 -7.03 -1.22
N THR A 78 -7.73 -6.39 -2.30
CA THR A 78 -6.91 -6.09 -3.47
C THR A 78 -5.72 -5.20 -3.10
N HIS A 79 -5.94 -4.16 -2.30
CA HIS A 79 -4.88 -3.28 -1.79
C HIS A 79 -3.81 -4.05 -1.01
N ASP A 80 -4.23 -4.85 -0.01
CA ASP A 80 -3.33 -5.71 0.78
C ASP A 80 -2.54 -6.67 -0.11
N CYS A 81 -3.16 -7.22 -1.16
CA CYS A 81 -2.48 -8.08 -2.12
C CYS A 81 -1.36 -7.32 -2.86
N ILE A 82 -1.61 -6.07 -3.25
CA ILE A 82 -0.61 -5.25 -3.95
C ILE A 82 0.57 -4.93 -3.02
N HIS A 83 0.34 -4.65 -1.73
CA HIS A 83 1.44 -4.54 -0.75
C HIS A 83 2.34 -5.78 -0.75
N VAL A 84 1.74 -6.97 -0.70
CA VAL A 84 2.48 -8.24 -0.71
C VAL A 84 3.25 -8.44 -2.02
N LEU A 85 2.64 -8.12 -3.16
CA LEU A 85 3.27 -8.27 -4.46
C LEU A 85 4.40 -7.27 -4.68
N LEU A 86 4.27 -6.04 -4.21
CA LEU A 86 5.33 -5.05 -4.30
C LEU A 86 6.38 -5.22 -3.20
N GLY A 87 6.08 -5.95 -2.13
CA GLY A 87 7.00 -6.12 -1.01
C GLY A 87 7.10 -4.87 -0.14
N ARG A 88 5.96 -4.20 0.09
CA ARG A 88 5.86 -2.92 0.82
C ARG A 88 5.05 -3.11 2.10
N GLY A 89 5.50 -2.46 3.18
CA GLY A 89 4.82 -2.47 4.48
C GLY A 89 3.62 -1.51 4.51
N LEU A 90 3.23 -1.00 5.68
CA LEU A 90 2.04 -0.15 5.85
C LEU A 90 2.35 1.26 6.38
N LEU A 91 3.61 1.69 6.30
CA LEU A 91 4.01 3.04 6.70
C LEU A 91 3.80 4.04 5.54
N LEU A 92 3.94 5.34 5.79
CA LEU A 92 3.49 6.38 4.87
C LEU A 92 4.15 6.32 3.48
N LYS A 93 5.45 6.04 3.38
CA LYS A 93 6.10 5.87 2.07
C LYS A 93 5.73 4.55 1.41
N ASP A 94 5.44 3.52 2.20
CA ASP A 94 4.93 2.27 1.64
C ASP A 94 3.57 2.49 0.97
N GLU A 95 2.64 3.11 1.69
CA GLU A 95 1.31 3.51 1.19
C GLU A 95 1.44 4.41 -0.04
N ALA A 96 2.28 5.44 0.03
CA ALA A 96 2.52 6.36 -1.09
C ALA A 96 2.98 5.60 -2.35
N PHE A 97 3.90 4.63 -2.21
CA PHE A 97 4.36 3.83 -3.33
C PHE A 97 3.28 2.89 -3.87
N VAL A 98 2.55 2.18 -3.01
CA VAL A 98 1.52 1.22 -3.41
C VAL A 98 0.37 1.92 -4.13
N ILE A 99 -0.10 3.05 -3.59
CA ILE A 99 -1.14 3.87 -4.24
C ILE A 99 -0.63 4.40 -5.57
N GLY A 100 0.60 4.95 -5.58
CA GLY A 100 1.23 5.45 -6.79
C GLY A 100 1.33 4.38 -7.87
N TYR A 101 1.82 3.19 -7.52
CA TYR A 101 1.96 2.05 -8.42
C TYR A 101 0.61 1.59 -8.97
N THR A 102 -0.40 1.45 -8.10
CA THR A 102 -1.75 1.04 -8.48
C THR A 102 -2.36 2.03 -9.47
N MET A 103 -2.33 3.34 -9.15
CA MET A 103 -2.81 4.40 -10.04
C MET A 103 -2.02 4.45 -11.35
N GLY A 104 -0.70 4.28 -11.28
CA GLY A 104 0.19 4.25 -12.45
C GLY A 104 -0.13 3.10 -13.40
N SER A 105 -0.47 1.92 -12.87
CA SER A 105 -0.77 0.72 -13.66
C SER A 105 -2.02 0.87 -14.55
N THR A 106 -2.94 1.78 -14.22
CA THR A 106 -4.07 2.14 -15.07
C THR A 106 -3.68 2.89 -16.34
N LYS A 107 -2.45 3.44 -16.39
CA LYS A 107 -1.94 4.34 -17.44
C LYS A 107 -2.75 5.63 -17.62
N GLY A 108 -3.73 5.90 -16.75
CA GLY A 108 -4.57 7.10 -16.76
C GLY A 108 -3.98 8.29 -15.99
N MET A 109 -2.84 8.09 -15.31
CA MET A 109 -2.32 9.04 -14.33
C MET A 109 -1.37 10.09 -14.93
N GLY A 110 -1.94 11.04 -15.67
CA GLY A 110 -1.23 12.19 -16.23
C GLY A 110 -0.77 13.22 -15.19
N ARG A 111 0.10 14.16 -15.59
CA ARG A 111 0.76 15.14 -14.69
C ARG A 111 -0.22 15.95 -13.83
N TRP A 112 -1.34 16.40 -14.42
CA TRP A 112 -2.33 17.20 -13.69
C TRP A 112 -3.05 16.39 -12.60
N ARG A 113 -3.41 15.14 -12.88
CA ARG A 113 -4.03 14.23 -11.90
C ARG A 113 -3.09 13.93 -10.74
N ARG A 114 -1.80 13.71 -11.02
CA ARG A 114 -0.74 13.53 -10.00
C ARG A 114 -0.66 14.74 -9.09
N ASN A 115 -0.59 15.94 -9.67
CA ASN A 115 -0.51 17.16 -8.88
C ASN A 115 -1.76 17.40 -8.03
N LEU A 116 -2.94 17.12 -8.57
CA LEU A 116 -4.20 17.22 -7.83
C LEU A 116 -4.25 16.21 -6.68
N PHE A 117 -3.88 14.95 -6.92
CA PHE A 117 -3.81 13.94 -5.86
C PHE A 117 -2.85 14.38 -4.75
N MET A 118 -1.66 14.89 -5.11
CA MET A 118 -0.69 15.39 -4.15
C MET A 118 -1.18 16.60 -3.35
N PHE A 119 -1.95 17.49 -3.98
CA PHE A 119 -2.59 18.59 -3.27
C PHE A 119 -3.60 18.06 -2.24
N MET A 120 -4.43 17.09 -2.64
CA MET A 120 -5.40 16.47 -1.74
C MET A 120 -4.71 15.77 -0.56
N SER A 121 -3.66 14.99 -0.83
CA SER A 121 -2.96 14.22 0.20
C SER A 121 -2.17 15.09 1.18
N LYS A 122 -1.70 16.26 0.75
CA LYS A 122 -1.00 17.20 1.64
C LYS A 122 -1.94 17.98 2.56
N TYR A 123 -3.09 18.43 2.04
CA TYR A 123 -3.94 19.37 2.78
C TYR A 123 -5.15 18.74 3.45
N PHE A 124 -5.81 17.78 2.80
CA PHE A 124 -7.10 17.24 3.25
C PHE A 124 -6.99 15.94 4.04
N TYR A 125 -5.81 15.28 4.03
CA TYR A 125 -5.63 14.07 4.82
C TYR A 125 -5.52 14.38 6.32
N PRO A 126 -6.01 13.47 7.20
CA PRO A 126 -5.86 13.63 8.64
C PRO A 126 -4.39 13.72 9.06
N LYS A 127 -4.13 14.38 10.19
CA LYS A 127 -2.78 14.48 10.78
C LYS A 127 -2.22 13.07 11.00
N GLY A 128 -1.01 12.81 10.50
CA GLY A 128 -0.39 11.48 10.50
C GLY A 128 -0.51 10.70 9.19
N TYR A 129 -1.37 11.13 8.26
CA TYR A 129 -1.51 10.52 6.93
C TYR A 129 -1.11 11.45 5.78
N LYS A 130 -0.78 12.71 6.10
CA LYS A 130 -0.42 13.72 5.10
C LYS A 130 0.89 13.37 4.42
N PHE A 131 0.89 13.43 3.08
CA PHE A 131 2.12 13.22 2.32
C PHE A 131 2.98 14.49 2.37
N GLY A 132 4.20 14.34 2.85
CA GLY A 132 5.25 15.34 2.76
C GLY A 132 5.95 15.30 1.40
N GLU A 133 7.12 15.93 1.32
CA GLU A 133 7.90 15.95 0.07
C GLU A 133 8.59 14.59 -0.19
N GLU A 134 8.96 13.84 0.85
CA GLU A 134 9.52 12.49 0.69
C GLU A 134 8.46 11.51 0.18
N GLU A 135 7.27 11.50 0.78
CA GLU A 135 6.15 10.65 0.33
C GLU A 135 5.70 11.05 -1.08
N ARG A 136 5.74 12.34 -1.41
CA ARG A 136 5.50 12.82 -2.79
C ARG A 136 6.50 12.24 -3.77
N PHE A 137 7.79 12.22 -3.43
CA PHE A 137 8.82 11.63 -4.28
C PHE A 137 8.53 10.14 -4.49
N VAL A 138 8.33 9.40 -3.40
CA VAL A 138 8.05 7.96 -3.43
C VAL A 138 6.77 7.63 -4.20
N PHE A 139 5.71 8.43 -4.03
CA PHE A 139 4.47 8.31 -4.80
C PHE A 139 4.73 8.45 -6.30
N ASN A 140 5.46 9.47 -6.73
CA ASN A 140 5.75 9.68 -8.16
C ASN A 140 6.62 8.56 -8.75
N MET A 141 7.54 8.01 -7.96
CA MET A 141 8.32 6.83 -8.33
C MET A 141 7.40 5.60 -8.48
N GLY A 142 6.47 5.41 -7.55
CA GLY A 142 5.41 4.40 -7.65
C GLY A 142 4.60 4.54 -8.94
N VAL A 143 4.12 5.74 -9.26
CA VAL A 143 3.36 6.01 -10.50
C VAL A 143 4.18 5.68 -11.75
N MET A 144 5.46 6.07 -11.78
CA MET A 144 6.35 5.73 -12.89
C MET A 144 6.50 4.21 -13.02
N ALA A 145 6.79 3.52 -11.91
CA ALA A 145 6.96 2.07 -11.90
C ALA A 145 5.69 1.33 -12.33
N GLY A 146 4.54 1.75 -11.82
CA GLY A 146 3.23 1.22 -12.21
C GLY A 146 2.93 1.44 -13.68
N SER A 147 3.28 2.60 -14.25
CA SER A 147 3.03 2.90 -15.67
C SER A 147 3.79 2.00 -16.65
N LEU A 148 4.90 1.42 -16.20
CA LEU A 148 5.69 0.44 -16.96
C LEU A 148 5.11 -0.97 -16.83
N CYS A 149 4.28 -1.23 -15.81
CA CYS A 149 3.56 -2.48 -15.70
C CYS A 149 2.49 -2.54 -16.80
N PRO A 150 2.49 -3.59 -17.65
CA PRO A 150 1.51 -3.70 -18.73
C PRO A 150 0.11 -4.04 -18.19
N THR A 151 0.03 -4.59 -16.99
CA THR A 151 -1.20 -5.04 -16.34
C THR A 151 -1.75 -3.96 -15.41
N ASP A 152 -3.03 -3.62 -15.55
CA ASP A 152 -3.73 -2.78 -14.59
C ASP A 152 -4.05 -3.59 -13.33
N LEU A 153 -3.34 -3.32 -12.23
CA LEU A 153 -3.52 -4.06 -10.98
C LEU A 153 -4.87 -3.79 -10.31
N SER A 154 -5.54 -2.69 -10.65
CA SER A 154 -6.83 -2.34 -10.07
C SER A 154 -8.00 -3.21 -10.55
N GLN A 155 -7.82 -3.89 -11.69
CA GLN A 155 -8.84 -4.74 -12.30
C GLN A 155 -8.65 -6.24 -11.99
N ILE A 156 -7.61 -6.58 -11.21
CA ILE A 156 -7.25 -7.98 -10.96
C ILE A 156 -8.07 -8.56 -9.82
N ASN A 157 -8.75 -9.68 -10.10
CA ASN A 157 -9.40 -10.47 -9.05
C ASN A 157 -8.37 -11.36 -8.33
N PHE A 158 -7.75 -10.81 -7.28
CA PHE A 158 -6.72 -11.49 -6.49
C PHE A 158 -7.22 -12.73 -5.73
N LYS A 159 -8.54 -12.92 -5.57
CA LYS A 159 -9.08 -14.12 -4.92
C LYS A 159 -8.67 -15.40 -5.65
N LYS A 160 -8.52 -15.32 -6.99
CA LYS A 160 -8.05 -16.45 -7.83
C LYS A 160 -6.57 -16.81 -7.58
N TYR A 161 -5.80 -15.91 -6.99
CA TYR A 161 -4.35 -16.06 -6.76
C TYR A 161 -4.00 -16.42 -5.31
N SER A 162 -5.00 -16.49 -4.41
CA SER A 162 -4.82 -16.67 -2.97
C SER A 162 -3.85 -17.81 -2.59
N ASN A 163 -3.92 -18.94 -3.29
CA ASN A 163 -3.09 -20.12 -3.04
C ASN A 163 -1.82 -20.23 -3.91
N LYS A 164 -1.59 -19.27 -4.82
CA LYS A 164 -0.41 -19.23 -5.70
C LYS A 164 0.79 -18.63 -4.97
N GLN A 165 1.99 -19.02 -5.41
CA GLN A 165 3.25 -18.41 -4.94
C GLN A 165 3.41 -17.01 -5.51
N ILE A 166 3.97 -16.10 -4.71
CA ILE A 166 4.12 -14.69 -5.07
C ILE A 166 4.94 -14.49 -6.35
N ASP A 167 6.00 -15.28 -6.55
CA ASP A 167 6.84 -15.21 -7.74
C ASP A 167 6.04 -15.46 -9.03
N THR A 168 5.14 -16.43 -8.96
CA THR A 168 4.28 -16.87 -10.05
C THR A 168 3.27 -15.77 -10.36
N ILE A 169 2.67 -15.18 -9.33
CA ILE A 169 1.74 -14.05 -9.48
C ILE A 169 2.45 -12.84 -10.13
N ARG A 170 3.64 -12.48 -9.63
CA ARG A 170 4.43 -11.36 -10.19
C ARG A 170 4.77 -11.58 -11.67
N LYS A 171 5.16 -12.81 -12.05
CA LYS A 171 5.42 -13.16 -13.45
C LYS A 171 4.15 -13.06 -14.30
N GLU A 172 3.04 -13.63 -13.85
CA GLU A 172 1.75 -13.60 -14.56
C GLU A 172 1.25 -12.16 -14.77
N LEU A 173 1.39 -11.30 -13.76
CA LEU A 173 1.00 -9.88 -13.81
C LEU A 173 2.07 -8.98 -14.44
N LYS A 174 3.24 -9.54 -14.81
CA LYS A 174 4.37 -8.82 -15.41
C LYS A 174 4.87 -7.66 -14.53
N ILE A 175 4.98 -7.91 -13.23
CA ILE A 175 5.63 -7.02 -12.27
C ILE A 175 7.15 -7.25 -12.35
N ASP A 176 7.88 -6.23 -12.78
CA ASP A 176 9.34 -6.28 -12.89
C ASP A 176 10.01 -6.13 -11.51
N VAL A 177 10.37 -7.27 -10.93
CA VAL A 177 11.00 -7.35 -9.60
C VAL A 177 12.40 -6.76 -9.59
N ASP A 178 13.16 -6.89 -10.68
CA ASP A 178 14.54 -6.39 -10.73
C ASP A 178 14.56 -4.87 -10.86
N PHE A 179 13.56 -4.30 -11.54
CA PHE A 179 13.32 -2.88 -11.54
C PHE A 179 12.90 -2.34 -10.17
N LEU A 180 12.00 -3.04 -9.45
CA LEU A 180 11.64 -2.69 -8.07
C LEU A 180 12.85 -2.68 -7.14
N LYS A 181 13.75 -3.67 -7.23
CA LYS A 181 14.99 -3.71 -6.42
C LYS A 181 15.86 -2.48 -6.65
N LYS A 182 16.02 -2.05 -7.91
CA LYS A 182 16.80 -0.84 -8.24
C LYS A 182 16.19 0.40 -7.59
N TYR A 183 14.87 0.52 -7.61
CA TYR A 183 14.20 1.64 -6.93
C TYR A 183 14.32 1.59 -5.42
N TYR A 184 14.18 0.41 -4.81
CA TYR A 184 14.32 0.27 -3.37
C TYR A 184 15.73 0.59 -2.90
N THR A 185 16.74 0.26 -3.71
CA THR A 185 18.13 0.68 -3.48
C THR A 185 18.26 2.20 -3.53
N LEU A 186 17.66 2.86 -4.54
CA LEU A 186 17.68 4.32 -4.65
C LEU A 186 16.95 4.99 -3.46
N GLU A 187 15.76 4.52 -3.11
CA GLU A 187 14.96 5.05 -2.00
C GLU A 187 15.75 4.94 -0.68
N LYS A 188 16.40 3.81 -0.43
CA LYS A 188 17.26 3.58 0.73
C LYS A 188 18.45 4.53 0.81
N MET A 189 19.01 4.93 -0.33
CA MET A 189 20.09 5.91 -0.40
C MET A 189 19.58 7.34 -0.14
N CYS A 190 18.35 7.65 -0.53
CA CYS A 190 17.76 8.98 -0.39
C CYS A 190 17.19 9.26 1.01
N PHE A 191 16.65 8.25 1.70
CA PHE A 191 15.88 8.47 2.94
C PHE A 191 16.31 7.55 4.09
N GLY A 192 16.47 8.14 5.28
CA GLY A 192 16.83 7.42 6.51
C GLY A 192 15.65 6.78 7.26
N SER A 193 14.43 6.87 6.74
CA SER A 193 13.22 6.33 7.40
C SER A 193 13.22 4.80 7.47
N VAL A 194 12.62 4.25 8.53
CA VAL A 194 12.53 2.80 8.78
C VAL A 194 11.97 2.04 7.57
N GLU A 195 10.91 2.57 6.97
CA GLU A 195 10.25 2.01 5.78
C GLU A 195 11.15 1.94 4.55
N SER A 196 12.09 2.88 4.38
CA SER A 196 13.02 2.90 3.24
C SER A 196 14.25 2.03 3.51
N GLN A 197 14.68 1.92 4.76
CA GLN A 197 15.85 1.12 5.14
C GLN A 197 15.60 -0.39 5.14
N ARG A 198 14.34 -0.81 5.34
CA ARG A 198 13.95 -2.23 5.40
C ARG A 198 13.75 -2.91 4.03
N LEU A 199 13.77 -2.15 2.93
CA LEU A 199 13.54 -2.62 1.56
C LEU A 199 14.72 -3.41 0.99
#